data_AF-A0A2N8BU87-F1
#
_entry.id   AF-A0A2N8BU87-F1
#
_cell.length_a   1.000
_cell.length_b   1.000
_cell.length_c   1.000
_cell.angle_alpha   90.00
_cell.angle_beta   90.00
_cell.angle_gamma   90.00
#
_symmetry.space_group_name_H-M   'P 1'
#
loop_
_entity.id
_entity.type
_entity.pdbx_description
1 polymer ?
#
loop_
_entity_poly.entity_id
_entity_poly.type
_entity_poly.pdbx_seq_one_letter_code
_entity_poly.pdbx_strand_id
1 'polypeptide(L)'
;MARAAINVLGATGATYDFVTQGVSEVSSTRLSKGIYQIAGSLGLVPFPPVNDGWGYTVNQMDSRADVETEFADGLLTVTVTKYGQPYDLKHMITLHILVPDAPAVEMPAITETPAIEA
;
A
#
# COMPACT_ATOMS: atom_id res chain seq x y z
N MET A 1 3.21 6.81 -11.20
CA MET A 1 3.18 5.98 -9.98
C MET A 1 1.74 5.57 -9.79
N ALA A 2 1.51 4.28 -9.62
CA ALA A 2 0.18 3.71 -9.51
C ALA A 2 -0.23 3.60 -8.03
N ARG A 3 -1.54 3.56 -7.80
CA ARG A 3 -2.11 3.36 -6.47
C ARG A 3 -2.18 1.88 -6.14
N ALA A 4 -1.91 1.56 -4.89
CA ALA A 4 -2.15 0.25 -4.32
C ALA A 4 -2.64 0.36 -2.88
N ALA A 5 -3.24 -0.71 -2.38
CA ALA A 5 -3.61 -0.85 -0.98
C ALA A 5 -3.16 -2.21 -0.45
N ILE A 6 -2.60 -2.20 0.76
CA ILE A 6 -2.28 -3.42 1.51
C ILE A 6 -2.98 -3.37 2.86
N ASN A 7 -3.39 -4.52 3.39
CA ASN A 7 -3.63 -4.63 4.82
C ASN A 7 -2.44 -5.27 5.52
N VAL A 8 -2.17 -4.81 6.73
CA VAL A 8 -1.12 -5.35 7.60
C VAL A 8 -1.77 -5.84 8.88
N LEU A 9 -1.62 -7.12 9.18
CA LEU A 9 -2.15 -7.73 10.41
C LEU A 9 -1.34 -7.24 11.62
N GLY A 10 -2.02 -6.74 12.65
CA GLY A 10 -1.35 -6.16 13.80
C GLY A 10 -0.53 -7.15 14.64
N ALA A 11 -1.07 -8.35 14.85
CA ALA A 11 -0.42 -9.36 15.69
C ALA A 11 0.92 -9.86 15.11
N THR A 12 1.06 -9.88 13.78
CA THR A 12 2.19 -10.52 13.09
C THR A 12 2.98 -9.59 12.18
N GLY A 13 2.38 -8.47 11.75
CA GLY A 13 2.89 -7.62 10.68
C GLY A 13 2.84 -8.25 9.29
N ALA A 14 2.16 -9.39 9.13
CA ALA A 14 2.06 -10.03 7.83
C ALA A 14 1.17 -9.20 6.89
N THR A 15 1.59 -9.12 5.62
CA THR A 15 0.73 -8.62 4.55
C THR A 15 -0.48 -9.52 4.41
N TYR A 16 -1.67 -8.92 4.45
CA TYR A 16 -2.94 -9.58 4.19
C TYR A 16 -3.68 -8.77 3.14
N ASP A 17 -3.98 -9.39 2.01
CA ASP A 17 -4.69 -8.76 0.89
C ASP A 17 -3.94 -7.52 0.31
N PHE A 18 -3.50 -7.66 -0.94
CA PHE A 18 -2.77 -6.63 -1.67
C PHE A 18 -3.46 -6.42 -3.01
N VAL A 19 -3.91 -5.19 -3.24
CA VAL A 19 -4.52 -4.77 -4.50
C VAL A 19 -3.69 -3.65 -5.10
N THR A 20 -3.37 -3.73 -6.38
CA THR A 20 -2.49 -2.79 -7.07
C THR A 20 -2.97 -2.49 -8.47
N GLN A 21 -2.82 -1.22 -8.89
CA GLN A 21 -2.97 -0.79 -10.28
C GLN A 21 -1.63 -0.74 -11.03
N GLY A 22 -0.53 -1.02 -10.33
CA GLY A 22 0.83 -1.01 -10.87
C GLY A 22 1.52 -2.35 -10.76
N VAL A 23 2.84 -2.33 -10.80
CA VAL A 23 3.68 -3.51 -10.64
C VAL A 23 4.62 -3.32 -9.45
N SER A 24 4.45 -4.17 -8.44
CA SER A 24 5.39 -4.29 -7.33
C SER A 24 5.11 -5.55 -6.53
N GLU A 25 6.13 -6.08 -5.88
CA GLU A 25 5.98 -7.01 -4.77
C GLU A 25 6.08 -6.20 -3.48
N VAL A 26 4.95 -6.05 -2.79
CA VAL A 26 4.88 -5.32 -1.52
C VAL A 26 4.79 -6.31 -0.37
N SER A 27 5.71 -6.19 0.58
CA SER A 27 5.75 -7.01 1.79
C SER A 27 5.76 -6.14 3.04
N SER A 28 5.27 -6.71 4.14
CA SER A 28 5.31 -6.08 5.46
C SER A 28 5.91 -7.02 6.48
N THR A 29 6.58 -6.46 7.47
CA THR A 29 7.15 -7.20 8.60
C THR A 29 7.02 -6.38 9.88
N ARG A 30 6.67 -7.04 10.99
CA ARG A 30 6.69 -6.44 12.33
C ARG A 30 8.10 -6.53 12.91
N LEU A 31 8.72 -5.37 13.13
CA LEU A 31 10.06 -5.29 13.73
C LEU A 31 10.01 -5.40 15.25
N SER A 32 9.05 -4.72 15.86
CA SER A 32 8.80 -4.77 17.30
C SER A 32 7.36 -4.36 17.59
N LYS A 33 6.98 -4.28 18.87
CA LYS A 33 5.61 -3.91 19.25
C LYS A 33 5.25 -2.54 18.68
N GLY A 34 4.19 -2.50 17.89
CA GLY A 34 3.72 -1.28 17.23
C GLY A 34 4.65 -0.74 16.14
N ILE A 35 5.67 -1.48 15.69
CA ILE A 35 6.54 -1.04 14.59
C ILE A 35 6.44 -2.03 13.44
N TYR A 36 5.88 -1.57 12.32
CA TYR A 36 5.74 -2.32 11.08
C TYR A 36 6.56 -1.64 10.00
N GLN A 37 7.23 -2.43 9.17
CA GLN A 37 8.01 -1.95 8.05
C GLN A 37 7.45 -2.53 6.76
N ILE A 38 7.26 -1.68 5.76
CA ILE A 38 6.70 -2.02 4.46
C ILE A 38 7.77 -1.77 3.40
N ALA A 39 8.11 -2.82 2.65
CA ALA A 39 9.08 -2.79 1.56
C ALA A 39 8.36 -2.89 0.20
N GLY A 40 9.01 -2.37 -0.85
CA GLY A 40 8.47 -2.40 -2.22
C GLY A 40 7.41 -1.34 -2.52
N SER A 41 7.19 -0.38 -1.61
CA SER A 41 6.35 0.79 -1.84
C SER A 41 7.18 2.04 -2.14
N LEU A 42 6.53 3.06 -2.71
CA LEU A 42 7.06 4.40 -2.92
C LEU A 42 6.53 5.38 -1.85
N GLY A 43 6.19 4.85 -0.66
CA GLY A 43 5.56 5.59 0.43
C GLY A 43 4.03 5.61 0.34
N LEU A 44 3.40 6.37 1.25
CA LEU A 44 1.96 6.57 1.26
C LEU A 44 1.51 7.46 0.11
N VAL A 45 0.26 7.28 -0.32
CA VAL A 45 -0.39 8.27 -1.19
C VAL A 45 -0.45 9.60 -0.43
N PRO A 46 0.10 10.71 -0.98
CA PRO A 46 0.09 12.00 -0.31
C PRO A 46 -1.32 12.53 -0.02
N PHE A 47 -1.44 13.34 1.02
CA PHE A 47 -2.69 14.01 1.40
C PHE A 47 -2.98 15.19 0.44
N PRO A 48 -4.26 15.55 0.21
CA PRO A 48 -4.63 16.73 -0.60
C PRO A 48 -3.86 18.01 -0.23
N PRO A 49 -3.56 18.92 -1.20
CA PRO A 49 -4.14 18.99 -2.55
C PRO A 49 -3.42 18.14 -3.60
N VAL A 50 -2.31 17.49 -3.23
CA VAL A 50 -1.53 16.65 -4.15
C VAL A 50 -2.03 15.22 -4.01
N ASN A 51 -2.76 14.73 -5.02
CA ASN A 51 -3.42 13.42 -5.04
C ASN A 51 -4.54 13.26 -3.99
N ASP A 52 -5.72 12.80 -4.43
CA ASP A 52 -6.89 12.52 -3.56
C ASP A 52 -6.69 11.26 -2.68
N GLY A 53 -5.56 11.16 -1.97
CA GLY A 53 -5.18 9.99 -1.19
C GLY A 53 -5.85 9.90 0.19
N TRP A 54 -5.95 8.67 0.69
CA TRP A 54 -6.42 8.32 2.03
C TRP A 54 -5.29 7.57 2.76
N GLY A 55 -4.24 8.27 3.21
CA GLY A 55 -3.00 7.70 3.75
C GLY A 55 -3.13 6.31 4.37
N TYR A 56 -3.84 6.18 5.49
CA TYR A 56 -4.17 4.89 6.10
C TYR A 56 -5.54 4.87 6.76
N THR A 57 -6.07 3.68 7.02
CA THR A 57 -7.24 3.47 7.87
C THR A 57 -6.95 2.36 8.88
N VAL A 58 -7.43 2.54 10.12
CA VAL A 58 -7.32 1.52 11.17
C VAL A 58 -8.68 0.90 11.44
N ASN A 59 -8.70 -0.40 11.77
CA ASN A 59 -9.93 -1.07 12.16
C ASN A 59 -10.56 -0.41 13.41
N GLN A 60 -11.89 -0.39 13.52
CA GLN A 60 -12.59 0.23 14.65
C GLN A 60 -12.20 -0.34 16.03
N MET A 61 -11.80 -1.61 16.10
CA MET A 61 -11.27 -2.22 17.33
C MET A 61 -10.00 -1.52 17.84
N ASP A 62 -9.27 -0.87 16.94
CA ASP A 62 -8.03 -0.15 17.18
C ASP A 62 -8.21 1.38 17.07
N SER A 63 -9.44 1.89 17.09
CA SER A 63 -9.80 3.31 16.91
C SER A 63 -9.14 4.33 17.85
N ARG A 64 -8.51 3.87 18.94
CA ARG A 64 -7.76 4.73 19.89
C ARG A 64 -6.24 4.62 19.73
N ALA A 65 -5.79 3.97 18.66
CA ALA A 65 -4.37 3.92 18.34
C ALA A 65 -3.99 5.18 17.55
N ASP A 66 -2.87 5.77 17.94
CA ASP A 66 -2.20 6.82 17.20
C ASP A 66 -1.21 6.17 16.24
N VAL A 67 -1.18 6.65 14.99
CA VAL A 67 -0.34 6.07 13.93
C VAL A 67 0.52 7.19 13.35
N GLU A 68 1.82 6.94 13.31
CA GLU A 68 2.81 7.79 12.66
C GLU A 68 3.46 7.00 11.53
N THR A 69 3.77 7.69 10.42
CA THR A 69 4.34 7.05 9.23
C THR A 69 5.55 7.83 8.75
N GLU A 70 6.62 7.13 8.40
CA GLU A 70 7.84 7.70 7.85
C GLU A 70 8.28 6.87 6.64
N PHE A 71 8.63 7.53 5.54
CA PHE A 71 9.21 6.87 4.38
C PHE A 71 10.65 7.33 4.18
N ALA A 72 11.59 6.41 4.34
CA ALA A 72 13.01 6.65 4.17
C ALA A 72 13.68 5.41 3.58
N ASP A 73 14.68 5.60 2.72
CA ASP A 73 15.50 4.51 2.15
C ASP A 73 14.68 3.36 1.51
N GLY A 74 13.54 3.69 0.90
CA GLY A 74 12.66 2.71 0.25
C GLY A 74 11.79 1.89 1.20
N LEU A 75 11.75 2.25 2.49
CA LEU A 75 11.01 1.55 3.53
C LEU A 75 9.99 2.51 4.15
N LEU A 76 8.72 2.11 4.15
CA LEU A 76 7.66 2.80 4.87
C LEU A 76 7.56 2.19 6.28
N THR A 77 7.96 2.96 7.29
CA THR A 77 7.82 2.60 8.69
C THR A 77 6.51 3.13 9.22
N VAL A 78 5.75 2.26 9.88
CA VAL A 78 4.50 2.58 10.56
C VAL A 78 4.69 2.34 12.04
N THR A 79 4.60 3.41 12.82
CA THR A 79 4.69 3.40 14.28
C THR A 79 3.30 3.57 14.86
N VAL A 80 2.90 2.63 15.71
CA VAL A 80 1.58 2.59 16.34
C VAL A 80 1.74 2.68 17.84
N THR A 81 1.11 3.69 18.42
CA THR A 81 1.07 3.89 19.86
C THR A 81 -0.37 3.96 20.36
N LYS A 82 -0.55 3.78 21.66
CA LYS A 82 -1.83 3.98 22.33
C LYS A 82 -1.56 4.51 23.72
N TYR A 83 -2.08 5.71 24.00
CA TYR A 83 -1.77 6.43 25.24
C TYR A 83 -0.25 6.62 25.42
N GLY A 84 0.46 6.93 24.33
CA GLY A 84 1.91 7.17 24.33
C GLY A 84 2.77 5.92 24.55
N GLN A 85 2.21 4.71 24.48
CA GLN A 85 2.94 3.46 24.62
C GLN A 85 2.86 2.63 23.33
N PRO A 86 3.92 1.87 22.95
CA PRO A 86 3.87 1.01 21.77
C PRO A 86 2.70 0.02 21.83
N TYR A 87 1.94 -0.05 20.73
CA TYR A 87 0.69 -0.80 20.66
C TYR A 87 0.65 -1.65 19.39
N ASP A 88 0.55 -2.96 19.56
CA ASP A 88 0.18 -3.83 18.44
C ASP A 88 -1.30 -3.68 18.17
N LEU A 89 -1.66 -3.51 16.90
CA LEU A 89 -3.05 -3.50 16.48
C LEU A 89 -3.65 -4.88 16.79
N LYS A 90 -4.90 -4.91 17.23
CA LYS A 90 -5.61 -6.17 17.47
C LYS A 90 -6.11 -6.79 16.17
N HIS A 91 -6.34 -5.96 15.15
CA HIS A 91 -6.84 -6.41 13.87
C HIS A 91 -5.85 -6.09 12.75
N MET A 92 -6.11 -5.01 12.00
CA MET A 92 -5.30 -4.63 10.86
C MET A 92 -5.31 -3.12 10.64
N ILE A 93 -4.31 -2.64 9.91
CA ILE A 93 -4.26 -1.32 9.29
C ILE A 93 -4.26 -1.50 7.77
N THR A 94 -5.06 -0.70 7.06
CA THR A 94 -5.02 -0.59 5.61
C THR A 94 -4.15 0.61 5.24
N LEU A 95 -3.14 0.40 4.41
CA LEU A 95 -2.25 1.46 3.93
C LEU A 95 -2.53 1.70 2.45
N HIS A 96 -2.81 2.95 2.08
CA HIS A 96 -2.87 3.36 0.68
C HIS A 96 -1.48 3.86 0.29
N ILE A 97 -0.81 3.09 -0.56
CA ILE A 97 0.58 3.30 -0.94
C ILE A 97 0.71 3.59 -2.44
N LEU A 98 1.86 4.14 -2.81
CA LEU A 98 2.28 4.26 -4.19
C LEU A 98 3.20 3.08 -4.56
N VAL A 99 3.09 2.64 -5.81
CA VAL A 99 3.96 1.62 -6.42
C VAL A 99 4.34 2.05 -7.84
N PRO A 100 5.38 1.45 -8.46
CA PRO A 100 5.68 1.68 -9.87
C PRO A 100 4.48 1.40 -10.79
N ASP A 101 4.34 2.17 -11.87
CA ASP A 101 3.30 1.92 -12.87
C ASP A 101 3.55 0.59 -13.58
N ALA A 102 2.48 -0.11 -13.95
CA ALA A 102 2.61 -1.27 -14.81
C ALA A 102 3.12 -0.85 -16.21
N PRO A 103 3.95 -1.67 -16.88
CA PRO A 103 4.37 -1.38 -18.24
C PRO A 103 3.16 -1.28 -19.17
N ALA A 104 3.21 -0.34 -20.12
CA ALA A 104 2.17 -0.23 -21.14
C ALA A 104 2.13 -1.54 -21.96
N VAL A 105 0.95 -2.17 -22.03
CA VAL A 105 0.75 -3.33 -22.90
C VAL A 105 0.54 -2.80 -24.31
N GLU A 106 1.48 -3.10 -25.22
CA GLU A 106 1.27 -2.84 -26.64
C GLU A 106 0.14 -3.73 -27.15
N MET A 107 -0.94 -3.10 -27.61
CA MET A 107 -2.06 -3.82 -28.20
C MET A 107 -1.61 -4.35 -29.56
N PRO A 108 -1.79 -5.65 -29.88
CA PRO A 108 -1.39 -6.18 -31.17
C PRO A 108 -2.10 -5.44 -32.30
N ALA A 109 -1.35 -5.07 -33.33
CA ALA A 109 -1.91 -4.42 -34.50
C ALA A 109 -2.99 -5.33 -35.11
N ILE A 110 -4.21 -4.79 -35.25
CA ILE A 110 -5.28 -5.47 -35.97
C ILE A 110 -4.87 -5.44 -37.44
N THR A 111 -4.36 -6.56 -37.97
CA THR A 111 -4.16 -6.70 -39.42
C THR A 111 -5.52 -6.67 -40.09
N GLU A 112 -5.80 -5.60 -40.82
CA GLU A 112 -6.95 -5.52 -41.72
C GLU A 112 -6.86 -6.68 -42.73
N THR A 113 -7.80 -7.62 -42.65
CA THR A 113 -7.95 -8.66 -43.67
C THR A 113 -8.30 -7.97 -44.99
N PRO A 114 -7.56 -8.18 -46.09
CA PRO A 114 -7.87 -7.54 -47.36
C PRO A 114 -9.27 -7.98 -47.82
N ALA A 115 -10.10 -7.00 -48.18
CA ALA A 115 -11.39 -7.25 -48.80
C ALA A 115 -11.18 -8.05 -50.09
N ILE A 116 -11.81 -9.22 -50.18
CA ILE A 116 -11.88 -9.97 -51.44
C ILE A 116 -12.87 -9.21 -52.33
N GLU A 117 -12.35 -8.44 -53.29
CA GLU A 117 -13.17 -7.92 -54.39
C GLU A 117 -13.64 -9.08 -55.26
N ALA A 118 -14.95 -9.13 -55.52
CA ALA A 118 -15.64 -10.11 -56.36
C ALA A 118 -16.09 -9.47 -57.68
#